data_AF-A0A3D4MF85-F1
#
_entry.id   AF-A0A3D4MF85-F1
#
_cell.length_a   1.000
_cell.length_b   1.000
_cell.length_c   1.000
_cell.angle_alpha   90.00
_cell.angle_beta   90.00
_cell.angle_gamma   90.00
#
_symmetry.space_group_name_H-M   'P 1'
#
loop_
_entity.id
_entity.type
_entity.pdbx_description
1 polymer ?
#
loop_
_entity_poly.entity_id
_entity_poly.type
_entity_poly.pdbx_seq_one_letter_code
_entity_poly.pdbx_strand_id
1 'polypeptide(L)'
;MSLFRLFSLFSVLVALGLGAPAQAQLSSPPAASSQVSSIPPAPARVFHTTADLLSPITATGSGDVVPVALRVRMEGNWKIYWRTPGDSGLPPALDWSGSENFKGHTVHWPAPHRFTIYDIDNIGYKHEAVFPIDIHVAEAGQPLSLNLKLDLLVCDDICVPETHTLQFALPGGDAAPSPEAETYARARSTLPTPAHDGARFDRLWLDYDSGNRSFVVAEMTVADKPAGDIDLFIEHPAATVFGKPATAHDPKTGKLTLRAPIHSTEPLDKIEADLSNGTLMLTYTNGAQAVEGSLALSPRPSGAEVKSGAKIGDKIVTFDYKILLLALLGGLVLNLMPCVLPVLSLKILSVVSHGGKDSRGVIFKNFMASAAGILFSFWLIAGVLVALKSAGETIGWGIQFQHPGFLAFLTIVVLGFAANMWGLFEIPLPRFIARHATPKSADEPTLAGHFLTGAFATLLATPCTAPFLGTAVGFALARGAVEIFTIFTFLGLGLALP
;
A
#
# COMPACT_ATOMS: atom_id res chain seq x y z
N MET A 1 -11.62 26.65 -46.33
CA MET A 1 -10.46 27.55 -46.07
C MET A 1 -10.73 28.52 -44.90
N SER A 2 -11.22 28.02 -43.76
CA SER A 2 -11.56 28.84 -42.57
C SER A 2 -11.23 28.15 -41.23
N LEU A 3 -11.24 26.81 -41.13
CA LEU A 3 -10.76 26.11 -39.92
C LEU A 3 -9.22 26.12 -39.77
N PHE A 4 -8.49 26.06 -40.88
CA PHE A 4 -7.01 26.04 -40.85
C PHE A 4 -6.40 27.36 -40.34
N ARG A 5 -7.10 28.48 -40.52
CA ARG A 5 -6.69 29.79 -39.96
C ARG A 5 -7.05 29.94 -38.49
N LEU A 6 -8.17 29.38 -38.02
CA LEU A 6 -8.50 29.35 -36.60
C LEU A 6 -7.51 28.48 -35.81
N PHE A 7 -7.09 27.35 -36.37
CA PHE A 7 -6.13 26.45 -35.72
C PHE A 7 -4.69 27.01 -35.75
N SER A 8 -4.30 27.69 -36.83
CA SER A 8 -3.03 28.43 -36.89
C SER A 8 -2.99 29.57 -35.85
N LEU A 9 -4.10 30.28 -35.61
CA LEU A 9 -4.18 31.28 -34.54
C LEU A 9 -4.10 30.66 -33.14
N PHE A 10 -4.66 29.45 -32.93
CA PHE A 10 -4.61 28.77 -31.63
C PHE A 10 -3.24 28.16 -31.33
N SER A 11 -2.58 27.52 -32.31
CA SER A 11 -1.20 27.02 -32.17
C SER A 11 -0.16 28.15 -32.09
N VAL A 12 -0.40 29.29 -32.73
CA VAL A 12 0.47 30.47 -32.61
C VAL A 12 0.28 31.17 -31.26
N LEU A 13 -0.94 31.21 -30.68
CA LEU A 13 -1.14 31.72 -29.32
C LEU A 13 -0.49 30.83 -28.24
N VAL A 14 -0.52 29.50 -28.41
CA VAL A 14 0.12 28.56 -27.48
C VAL A 14 1.66 28.59 -27.61
N ALA A 15 2.19 28.84 -28.81
CA ALA A 15 3.63 29.00 -29.03
C ALA A 15 4.18 30.38 -28.61
N LEU A 16 3.39 31.46 -28.74
CA LEU A 16 3.79 32.81 -28.29
C LEU A 16 3.68 33.00 -26.76
N GLY A 17 2.97 32.12 -26.05
CA GLY A 17 2.91 32.13 -24.59
C GLY A 17 4.17 31.57 -23.89
N LEU A 18 5.11 30.98 -24.64
CA LEU A 18 6.29 30.30 -24.09
C LEU A 18 7.64 30.82 -24.59
N GLY A 19 7.67 31.98 -25.26
CA GLY A 19 8.92 32.50 -25.83
C GLY A 19 8.95 34.01 -25.98
N ALA A 20 9.14 34.73 -24.88
CA ALA A 20 9.74 36.06 -24.93
C ALA A 20 11.11 36.02 -24.22
N PRO A 21 12.20 36.44 -24.88
CA PRO A 21 13.52 36.48 -24.27
C PRO A 21 13.58 37.64 -23.27
N ALA A 22 14.05 37.37 -22.06
CA ALA A 22 14.54 38.39 -21.15
C ALA A 22 15.86 38.95 -21.71
N GLN A 23 15.77 40.00 -22.54
CA GLN A 23 16.92 40.84 -22.86
C GLN A 23 16.93 42.02 -21.88
N ALA A 24 17.97 42.04 -21.05
CA ALA A 24 18.31 43.16 -20.21
C ALA A 24 18.58 44.41 -21.08
N GLN A 25 17.76 45.45 -20.93
CA GLN A 25 18.11 46.81 -21.30
C GLN A 25 18.14 47.66 -20.03
N LEU A 26 19.35 48.09 -19.66
CA LEU A 26 19.58 49.16 -18.70
C LEU A 26 18.92 50.44 -19.22
N SER A 27 17.76 50.78 -18.66
CA SER A 27 17.23 52.13 -18.67
C SER A 27 16.60 52.42 -17.31
N SER A 28 16.84 53.64 -16.85
CA SER A 28 16.64 54.18 -15.50
C SER A 28 15.17 54.11 -15.00
N PRO A 29 14.95 54.15 -13.66
CA PRO A 29 13.66 53.79 -13.06
C PRO A 29 12.63 54.91 -13.22
N PRO A 30 11.34 54.55 -13.33
CA PRO A 30 10.39 55.14 -12.39
C PRO A 30 9.32 54.17 -11.86
N ALA A 31 9.04 54.35 -10.57
CA ALA A 31 7.83 54.10 -9.77
C ALA A 31 6.97 52.83 -9.99
N ALA A 32 6.85 52.08 -8.89
CA ALA A 32 5.99 50.93 -8.66
C ALA A 32 4.50 51.11 -9.01
N SER A 33 3.88 50.05 -9.52
CA SER A 33 2.50 49.71 -9.18
C SER A 33 2.35 48.19 -9.06
N SER A 34 1.86 47.76 -7.90
CA SER A 34 1.68 46.38 -7.48
C SER A 34 0.32 45.86 -7.95
N GLN A 35 0.32 44.78 -8.74
CA GLN A 35 -0.85 43.90 -8.85
C GLN A 35 -0.44 42.49 -8.44
N VAL A 36 -0.88 42.12 -7.23
CA VAL A 36 -0.80 40.78 -6.69
C VAL A 36 -1.86 39.94 -7.41
N SER A 37 -1.42 39.05 -8.31
CA SER A 37 -2.27 37.96 -8.78
C SER A 37 -2.30 36.89 -7.69
N SER A 38 -3.46 36.75 -7.02
CA SER A 38 -3.71 35.66 -6.07
C SER A 38 -3.97 34.37 -6.85
N ILE A 39 -3.10 33.39 -6.65
CA ILE A 39 -3.34 32.01 -7.05
C ILE A 39 -4.55 31.51 -6.22
N PRO A 40 -5.57 30.89 -6.82
CA PRO A 40 -6.67 30.31 -6.05
C PRO A 40 -6.10 29.25 -5.08
N PRO A 41 -6.51 29.24 -3.81
CA PRO A 41 -6.02 28.25 -2.86
C PRO A 41 -6.31 26.85 -3.40
N ALA A 42 -5.32 25.95 -3.29
CA ALA A 42 -5.51 24.54 -3.57
C ALA A 42 -6.75 24.03 -2.81
N PRO A 43 -7.54 23.10 -3.39
CA PRO A 43 -8.69 22.54 -2.68
C PRO A 43 -8.20 22.02 -1.33
N ALA A 44 -8.85 22.47 -0.25
CA ALA A 44 -8.52 22.04 1.10
C ALA A 44 -8.56 20.51 1.14
N ARG A 45 -7.43 19.87 1.45
CA ARG A 45 -7.39 18.42 1.65
C ARG A 45 -8.36 18.10 2.78
N VAL A 46 -9.37 17.31 2.48
CA VAL A 46 -10.29 16.77 3.49
C VAL A 46 -9.51 15.68 4.21
N PHE A 47 -9.13 15.95 5.44
CA PHE A 47 -8.57 14.93 6.34
C PHE A 47 -9.74 14.17 6.98
N HIS A 48 -9.60 12.85 7.09
CA HIS A 48 -10.51 11.98 7.82
C HIS A 48 -10.09 11.82 9.28
N THR A 49 -8.98 12.45 9.66
CA THR A 49 -8.44 12.44 11.02
C THR A 49 -8.15 13.86 11.52
N THR A 50 -8.31 14.04 12.82
CA THR A 50 -7.80 15.21 13.54
C THR A 50 -6.79 14.74 14.57
N ALA A 51 -5.64 15.39 14.63
CA ALA A 51 -4.58 15.03 15.58
C ALA A 51 -4.16 16.24 16.43
N ASP A 52 -3.83 16.00 17.69
CA ASP A 52 -3.33 17.02 18.62
C ASP A 52 -2.36 16.42 19.66
N LEU A 53 -1.47 17.27 20.17
CA LEU A 53 -0.57 16.94 21.27
C LEU A 53 -1.12 17.55 22.56
N LEU A 54 -1.12 16.77 23.64
CA LEU A 54 -1.54 17.19 24.97
C LEU A 54 -0.53 16.76 26.03
N SER A 55 -0.51 17.44 27.18
CA SER A 55 0.34 17.05 28.31
C SER A 55 -0.47 17.05 29.60
N PRO A 56 -0.26 16.11 30.53
CA PRO A 56 -0.89 16.13 31.85
C PRO A 56 -0.33 17.22 32.79
N ILE A 57 0.69 17.96 32.36
CA ILE A 57 1.36 18.99 33.15
C ILE A 57 1.45 20.32 32.40
N THR A 58 1.54 21.42 33.14
CA THR A 58 1.54 22.79 32.58
C THR A 58 2.92 23.35 32.24
N ALA A 59 4.00 22.71 32.70
CA ALA A 59 5.40 23.11 32.47
C ALA A 59 6.31 21.88 32.48
N THR A 60 7.56 22.01 32.05
CA THR A 60 8.49 20.85 31.91
C THR A 60 8.92 20.22 33.24
N GLY A 61 8.81 20.92 34.37
CA GLY A 61 9.24 20.43 35.67
C GLY A 61 10.75 20.24 35.77
N SER A 62 11.23 19.55 36.81
CA SER A 62 12.66 19.34 37.04
C SER A 62 13.21 18.02 36.45
N GLY A 63 12.38 17.24 35.77
CA GLY A 63 12.74 15.94 35.20
C GLY A 63 13.38 16.05 33.81
N ASP A 64 14.05 14.98 33.40
CA ASP A 64 14.56 14.78 32.03
C ASP A 64 13.52 14.14 31.09
N VAL A 65 12.38 13.70 31.64
CA VAL A 65 11.25 13.13 30.90
C VAL A 65 10.01 13.99 31.11
N VAL A 66 9.44 14.47 30.00
CA VAL A 66 8.19 15.23 29.97
C VAL A 66 7.08 14.35 29.38
N PRO A 67 5.99 14.07 30.13
CA PRO A 67 4.87 13.32 29.61
C PRO A 67 4.08 14.16 28.60
N VAL A 68 3.87 13.62 27.42
CA VAL A 68 3.01 14.16 26.35
C VAL A 68 2.14 13.01 25.84
N ALA A 69 1.01 13.28 25.21
CA ALA A 69 0.31 12.27 24.43
C ALA A 69 -0.08 12.81 23.06
N LEU A 70 -0.03 11.93 22.06
CA LEU A 70 -0.60 12.16 20.75
C LEU A 70 -2.02 11.61 20.74
N ARG A 71 -3.00 12.49 20.55
CA ARG A 71 -4.39 12.10 20.34
C ARG A 71 -4.71 12.17 18.85
N VAL A 72 -5.28 11.11 18.32
CA VAL A 72 -5.80 11.03 16.95
C VAL A 72 -7.25 10.61 17.01
N ARG A 73 -8.13 11.39 16.38
CA ARG A 73 -9.55 11.08 16.22
C ARG A 73 -9.83 10.81 14.76
N MET A 74 -10.63 9.78 14.50
CA MET A 74 -10.99 9.35 13.15
C MET A 74 -12.49 9.50 12.95
N GLU A 75 -12.87 10.05 11.80
CA GLU A 75 -14.28 10.23 11.46
C GLU A 75 -14.96 8.89 11.09
N GLY A 76 -16.23 8.72 11.45
CA GLY A 76 -17.05 7.60 11.00
C GLY A 76 -16.41 6.22 11.20
N ASN A 77 -16.10 5.54 10.10
CA ASN A 77 -15.51 4.21 10.08
C ASN A 77 -14.01 4.17 9.80
N TRP A 78 -13.37 5.32 9.61
CA TRP A 78 -11.94 5.40 9.35
C TRP A 78 -11.10 4.87 10.52
N LYS A 79 -9.96 4.26 10.18
CA LYS A 79 -9.06 3.57 11.09
C LYS A 79 -7.61 4.01 10.81
N ILE A 80 -6.77 3.93 11.83
CA ILE A 80 -5.31 4.07 11.70
C ILE A 80 -4.64 2.79 12.15
N TYR A 81 -3.41 2.56 11.70
CA TYR A 81 -2.68 1.34 12.02
C TYR A 81 -1.91 1.41 13.33
N TRP A 82 -1.63 0.23 13.87
CA TRP A 82 -0.71 0.02 14.98
C TRP A 82 0.76 0.00 14.51
N ARG A 83 1.70 -0.03 15.46
CA ARG A 83 3.15 -0.17 15.19
C ARG A 83 3.51 -1.40 14.36
N THR A 84 2.69 -2.46 14.44
CA THR A 84 2.73 -3.61 13.54
C THR A 84 1.38 -3.72 12.84
N PRO A 85 1.25 -3.23 11.59
CA PRO A 85 -0.04 -2.98 10.96
C PRO A 85 -0.81 -4.22 10.49
N GLY A 86 -0.19 -5.41 10.50
CA GLY A 86 -0.73 -6.63 9.92
C GLY A 86 -0.30 -6.83 8.47
N ASP A 87 -1.18 -7.44 7.67
CA ASP A 87 -0.84 -7.98 6.34
C ASP A 87 -0.60 -6.90 5.24
N SER A 88 -1.18 -5.70 5.35
CA SER A 88 -1.14 -4.71 4.24
C SER A 88 -1.19 -3.22 4.65
N GLY A 89 -0.93 -2.90 5.92
CA GLY A 89 -0.92 -1.51 6.39
C GLY A 89 0.48 -0.90 6.55
N LEU A 90 0.52 0.38 6.95
CA LEU A 90 1.76 1.11 7.27
C LEU A 90 1.65 1.69 8.69
N PRO A 91 2.67 1.50 9.55
CA PRO A 91 2.66 2.06 10.89
C PRO A 91 2.74 3.59 10.86
N PRO A 92 2.24 4.29 11.90
CA PRO A 92 2.42 5.72 12.05
C PRO A 92 3.91 6.11 12.07
N ALA A 93 4.28 7.14 11.33
CA ALA A 93 5.64 7.70 11.36
C ALA A 93 5.63 9.08 12.03
N LEU A 94 6.47 9.24 13.05
CA LEU A 94 6.59 10.45 13.85
C LEU A 94 7.96 11.09 13.60
N ASP A 95 7.96 12.23 12.93
CA ASP A 95 9.16 13.04 12.68
C ASP A 95 9.11 14.30 13.55
N TRP A 96 10.04 14.38 14.49
CA TRP A 96 10.17 15.48 15.45
C TRP A 96 11.17 16.56 14.99
N SER A 97 11.61 16.51 13.73
CA SER A 97 12.56 17.47 13.17
C SER A 97 12.08 18.91 13.35
N GLY A 98 12.94 19.75 13.91
CA GLY A 98 12.61 21.15 14.21
C GLY A 98 11.98 21.37 15.59
N SER A 99 11.95 20.35 16.45
CA SER A 99 11.68 20.51 17.89
C SER A 99 12.89 21.10 18.63
N GLU A 100 12.65 21.90 19.65
CA GLU A 100 13.68 22.50 20.52
C GLU A 100 13.63 21.87 21.91
N ASN A 101 14.81 21.72 22.55
CA ASN A 101 14.98 21.00 23.81
C ASN A 101 14.49 19.53 23.76
N PHE A 102 14.56 18.89 22.59
CA PHE A 102 14.16 17.50 22.35
C PHE A 102 15.38 16.61 22.11
N LYS A 103 15.46 15.47 22.80
CA LYS A 103 16.54 14.48 22.65
C LYS A 103 16.04 13.15 22.09
N GLY A 104 14.81 12.78 22.38
CA GLY A 104 14.22 11.52 21.93
C GLY A 104 12.82 11.32 22.48
N HIS A 105 12.19 10.21 22.11
CA HIS A 105 10.85 9.90 22.56
C HIS A 105 10.66 8.40 22.77
N THR A 106 9.70 8.03 23.61
CA THR A 106 9.25 6.65 23.79
C THR A 106 7.73 6.62 23.71
N VAL A 107 7.20 6.02 22.65
CA VAL A 107 5.74 5.88 22.46
C VAL A 107 5.25 4.66 23.22
N HIS A 108 4.24 4.87 24.05
CA HIS A 108 3.49 3.80 24.70
C HIS A 108 2.23 3.51 23.91
N TRP A 109 2.07 2.27 23.46
CA TRP A 109 0.99 1.89 22.57
C TRP A 109 -0.13 1.22 23.35
N PRO A 110 -1.36 1.76 23.31
CA PRO A 110 -2.53 1.05 23.82
C PRO A 110 -2.73 -0.28 23.09
N ALA A 111 -3.41 -1.23 23.74
CA ALA A 111 -3.73 -2.51 23.12
C ALA A 111 -4.52 -2.28 21.82
N PRO A 112 -4.09 -2.87 20.69
CA PRO A 112 -4.73 -2.62 19.41
C PRO A 112 -5.97 -3.51 19.21
N HIS A 113 -6.72 -3.24 18.16
CA HIS A 113 -7.80 -4.08 17.68
C HIS A 113 -7.47 -4.66 16.30
N ARG A 114 -7.85 -5.92 16.09
CA ARG A 114 -7.82 -6.55 14.78
C ARG A 114 -9.09 -6.21 14.00
N PHE A 115 -8.94 -5.85 12.74
CA PHE A 115 -10.04 -5.65 11.81
C PHE A 115 -9.70 -6.26 10.46
N THR A 116 -10.71 -6.82 9.80
CA THR A 116 -10.54 -7.48 8.50
C THR A 116 -11.10 -6.57 7.41
N ILE A 117 -10.28 -6.25 6.41
CA ILE A 117 -10.66 -5.46 5.23
C ILE A 117 -10.30 -6.29 4.00
N TYR A 118 -11.26 -6.56 3.11
CA TYR A 118 -11.06 -7.45 1.94
C TYR A 118 -10.44 -8.82 2.27
N ASP A 119 -10.88 -9.45 3.38
CA ASP A 119 -10.34 -10.72 3.88
C ASP A 119 -8.85 -10.67 4.30
N ILE A 120 -8.31 -9.48 4.57
CA ILE A 120 -6.94 -9.24 5.04
C ILE A 120 -6.98 -8.73 6.48
N ASP A 121 -6.21 -9.37 7.38
CA ASP A 121 -6.16 -8.99 8.79
C ASP A 121 -5.24 -7.78 8.97
N ASN A 122 -5.81 -6.72 9.55
CA ASN A 122 -5.13 -5.47 9.85
C ASN A 122 -5.26 -5.18 11.33
N ILE A 123 -4.27 -4.47 11.88
CA ILE A 123 -4.17 -4.20 13.31
C ILE A 123 -4.03 -2.70 13.53
N GLY A 124 -4.85 -2.14 14.42
CA GLY A 124 -4.88 -0.70 14.63
C GLY A 124 -6.02 -0.22 15.53
N TYR A 125 -6.49 0.99 15.26
CA TYR A 125 -7.41 1.73 16.11
C TYR A 125 -8.55 2.34 15.31
N LYS A 126 -9.69 2.55 15.98
CA LYS A 126 -10.91 3.17 15.43
C LYS A 126 -11.44 4.23 16.40
N HIS A 127 -12.16 5.23 15.88
CA HIS A 127 -12.78 6.34 16.62
C HIS A 127 -11.78 7.31 17.27
N GLU A 128 -11.06 6.89 18.30
CA GLU A 128 -10.06 7.70 18.98
C GLU A 128 -8.92 6.81 19.48
N ALA A 129 -7.68 7.26 19.27
CA ALA A 129 -6.48 6.66 19.83
C ALA A 129 -5.67 7.74 20.54
N VAL A 130 -5.28 7.48 21.79
CA VAL A 130 -4.41 8.37 22.57
C VAL A 130 -3.16 7.60 22.93
N PHE A 131 -2.03 8.03 22.38
CA PHE A 131 -0.72 7.43 22.59
C PHE A 131 0.07 8.25 23.60
N PRO A 132 0.26 7.79 24.85
CA PRO A 132 1.22 8.42 25.75
C PRO A 132 2.63 8.34 25.18
N ILE A 133 3.38 9.43 25.29
CA ILE A 133 4.74 9.59 24.77
C ILE A 133 5.58 10.21 25.88
N ASP A 134 6.62 9.49 26.28
CA ASP A 134 7.65 10.05 27.15
C ASP A 134 8.62 10.84 26.25
N ILE A 135 8.65 12.16 26.41
CA ILE A 135 9.57 13.05 25.69
C ILE A 135 10.83 13.23 26.53
N HIS A 136 11.96 12.77 26.01
CA HIS A 136 13.27 12.97 26.63
C HIS A 136 13.79 14.35 26.23
N VAL A 137 14.00 15.24 27.21
CA VAL A 137 14.49 16.60 26.97
C VAL A 137 16.01 16.67 26.96
N ALA A 138 16.57 17.69 26.30
CA ALA A 138 18.02 17.91 26.28
C ALA A 138 18.51 18.56 27.58
N GLU A 139 17.75 19.51 28.11
CA GLU A 139 18.01 20.26 29.34
C GLU A 139 16.74 20.27 30.22
N ALA A 140 16.84 19.66 31.40
CA ALA A 140 15.76 19.61 32.38
C ALA A 140 15.40 21.02 32.89
N GLY A 141 14.11 21.29 33.09
CA GLY A 141 13.61 22.59 33.56
C GLY A 141 13.55 23.70 32.53
N GLN A 142 14.16 23.53 31.35
CA GLN A 142 14.05 24.49 30.24
C GLN A 142 12.73 24.33 29.48
N PRO A 143 12.26 25.37 28.76
CA PRO A 143 11.11 25.27 27.87
C PRO A 143 11.28 24.15 26.83
N LEU A 144 10.16 23.55 26.43
CA LEU A 144 10.09 22.50 25.42
C LEU A 144 9.20 22.98 24.27
N SER A 145 9.71 22.91 23.04
CA SER A 145 8.94 23.20 21.83
C SER A 145 8.97 21.98 20.93
N LEU A 146 7.80 21.41 20.65
CA LEU A 146 7.63 20.23 19.82
C LEU A 146 7.02 20.63 18.47
N ASN A 147 7.68 20.18 17.41
CA ASN A 147 7.18 20.25 16.05
C ASN A 147 7.14 18.81 15.50
N LEU A 148 5.93 18.25 15.43
CA LEU A 148 5.70 16.89 14.98
C LEU A 148 5.10 16.91 13.58
N LYS A 149 5.81 16.31 12.62
CA LYS A 149 5.22 15.84 11.37
C LYS A 149 4.78 14.39 11.56
N LEU A 150 3.48 14.17 11.54
CA LEU A 150 2.85 12.87 11.72
C LEU A 150 2.31 12.37 10.39
N ASP A 151 2.90 11.29 9.87
CA ASP A 151 2.42 10.59 8.68
C ASP A 151 1.59 9.36 9.10
N LEU A 152 0.33 9.32 8.66
CA LEU A 152 -0.64 8.25 8.93
C LEU A 152 -1.10 7.62 7.62
N LEU A 153 -1.26 6.30 7.60
CA LEU A 153 -2.10 5.63 6.60
C LEU A 153 -3.48 5.41 7.22
N VAL A 154 -4.50 6.11 6.71
CA VAL A 154 -5.86 6.08 7.23
C VAL A 154 -6.73 5.23 6.31
N CYS A 155 -7.45 4.26 6.84
CA CYS A 155 -8.19 3.29 6.03
C CYS A 155 -9.65 3.11 6.44
N ASP A 156 -10.51 3.05 5.42
CA ASP A 156 -11.84 2.48 5.48
C ASP A 156 -11.99 1.42 4.35
N ASP A 157 -12.87 1.63 3.38
CA ASP A 157 -12.90 0.81 2.14
C ASP A 157 -11.71 1.09 1.20
N ILE A 158 -11.07 2.24 1.40
CA ILE A 158 -9.84 2.68 0.73
C ILE A 158 -8.83 3.18 1.77
N CYS A 159 -7.55 3.13 1.43
CA CYS A 159 -6.47 3.63 2.27
C CYS A 159 -5.88 4.91 1.68
N VAL A 160 -5.84 5.98 2.47
CA VAL A 160 -5.36 7.31 2.09
C VAL A 160 -4.26 7.76 3.05
N PRO A 161 -3.08 8.16 2.54
CA PRO A 161 -2.03 8.73 3.38
C PRO A 161 -2.40 10.17 3.78
N GLU A 162 -2.32 10.46 5.08
CA GLU A 162 -2.56 11.79 5.66
C GLU A 162 -1.33 12.25 6.45
N THR A 163 -0.94 13.51 6.25
CA THR A 163 0.18 14.15 6.97
C THR A 163 -0.34 15.31 7.80
N HIS A 164 -0.05 15.30 9.09
CA HIS A 164 -0.38 16.37 10.03
C HIS A 164 0.90 17.06 10.52
N THR A 165 0.87 18.38 10.66
CA THR A 165 1.93 19.14 11.32
C THR A 165 1.38 19.73 12.61
N LEU A 166 1.90 19.26 13.74
CA LEU A 166 1.43 19.61 15.07
C LEU A 166 2.51 20.41 15.79
N GLN A 167 2.13 21.53 16.38
CA GLN A 167 3.01 22.36 17.20
C GLN A 167 2.49 22.35 18.63
N PHE A 168 3.38 22.14 19.58
CA PHE A 168 3.05 22.10 21.01
C PHE A 168 4.21 22.66 21.81
N ALA A 169 3.94 23.45 22.84
CA ALA A 169 4.98 24.03 23.68
C ALA A 169 4.60 23.95 25.15
N LEU A 170 5.61 23.67 25.98
CA LEU A 170 5.52 23.77 27.44
C LEU A 170 6.57 24.77 27.93
N PRO A 171 6.19 25.72 28.80
CA PRO A 171 7.16 26.60 29.44
C PRO A 171 8.07 25.79 30.38
N GLY A 172 9.25 26.35 30.64
CA GLY A 172 10.13 25.86 31.70
C GLY A 172 9.60 26.22 33.10
N GLY A 173 10.02 25.48 34.12
CA GLY A 173 9.70 25.75 35.52
C GLY A 173 8.81 24.69 36.18
N ASP A 174 8.23 25.03 37.33
CA ASP A 174 7.48 24.09 38.17
C ASP A 174 6.22 23.57 37.48
N ALA A 175 6.10 22.24 37.41
CA ALA A 175 4.98 21.56 36.79
C ALA A 175 3.79 21.44 37.75
N ALA A 176 2.59 21.82 37.28
CA ALA A 176 1.32 21.56 37.93
C ALA A 176 0.42 20.70 37.02
N PRO A 177 -0.60 19.99 37.56
CA PRO A 177 -1.55 19.25 36.75
C PRO A 177 -2.29 20.16 35.76
N SER A 178 -2.40 19.73 34.50
CA SER A 178 -3.16 20.41 33.46
C SER A 178 -4.62 19.91 33.39
N PRO A 179 -5.51 20.59 32.66
CA PRO A 179 -6.85 20.08 32.34
C PRO A 179 -6.85 18.71 31.62
N GLU A 180 -5.76 18.37 30.91
CA GLU A 180 -5.62 17.15 30.15
C GLU A 180 -5.11 15.96 30.99
N ALA A 181 -4.80 16.17 32.27
CA ALA A 181 -4.28 15.14 33.18
C ALA A 181 -5.18 13.90 33.26
N GLU A 182 -6.51 14.07 33.29
CA GLU A 182 -7.46 12.95 33.32
C GLU A 182 -7.44 12.16 32.01
N THR A 183 -7.36 12.83 30.86
CA THR A 183 -7.30 12.18 29.55
C THR A 183 -6.01 11.37 29.40
N TYR A 184 -4.89 11.93 29.83
CA TYR A 184 -3.60 11.23 29.85
C TYR A 184 -3.63 10.01 30.79
N ALA A 185 -4.19 10.15 31.99
CA ALA A 185 -4.30 9.05 32.95
C ALA A 185 -5.17 7.91 32.42
N ARG A 186 -6.30 8.23 31.76
CA ARG A 186 -7.13 7.23 31.07
C ARG A 186 -6.34 6.50 29.99
N ALA A 187 -5.62 7.23 29.14
CA ALA A 187 -4.79 6.62 28.10
C ALA A 187 -3.74 5.67 28.68
N ARG A 188 -3.01 6.09 29.73
CA ARG A 188 -2.04 5.25 30.44
C ARG A 188 -2.67 3.98 31.03
N SER A 189 -3.91 4.04 31.50
CA SER A 189 -4.62 2.87 32.04
C SER A 189 -5.00 1.81 31.00
N THR A 190 -4.97 2.16 29.71
CA THR A 190 -5.26 1.23 28.59
C THR A 190 -4.00 0.55 28.03
N LEU A 191 -2.82 0.90 28.54
CA LEU A 191 -1.57 0.30 28.11
C LEU A 191 -1.50 -1.16 28.56
N PRO A 192 -0.93 -2.05 27.73
CA PRO A 192 -0.60 -3.39 28.16
C PRO A 192 0.29 -3.38 29.41
N THR A 193 -0.07 -4.17 30.41
CA THR A 193 0.78 -4.37 31.60
C THR A 193 1.82 -5.44 31.32
N PRO A 194 3.03 -5.36 31.90
CA PRO A 194 3.98 -6.45 31.81
C PRO A 194 3.40 -7.76 32.35
N ALA A 195 3.79 -8.88 31.75
CA ALA A 195 3.43 -10.21 32.23
C ALA A 195 3.69 -10.37 33.74
N HIS A 196 2.71 -10.93 34.46
CA HIS A 196 2.70 -11.04 35.91
C HIS A 196 2.07 -12.37 36.35
N ASP A 197 2.13 -12.72 37.64
CA ASP A 197 1.72 -14.05 38.12
C ASP A 197 0.27 -14.44 37.78
N GLY A 198 -0.63 -13.46 37.71
CA GLY A 198 -2.02 -13.66 37.29
C GLY A 198 -2.27 -13.75 35.77
N ALA A 199 -1.30 -13.38 34.94
CA ALA A 199 -1.38 -13.44 33.48
C ALA A 199 0.03 -13.43 32.87
N ARG A 200 0.55 -14.61 32.50
CA ARG A 200 1.91 -14.75 31.96
C ARG A 200 2.00 -15.81 30.87
N PHE A 201 2.84 -15.55 29.88
CA PHE A 201 3.18 -16.52 28.84
C PHE A 201 4.14 -17.56 29.42
N ASP A 202 3.73 -18.82 29.43
CA ASP A 202 4.53 -19.92 29.97
C ASP A 202 5.42 -20.54 28.88
N ARG A 203 4.88 -20.73 27.67
CA ARG A 203 5.57 -21.38 26.56
C ARG A 203 5.11 -20.85 25.20
N LEU A 204 6.03 -20.87 24.23
CA LEU A 204 5.78 -20.57 22.84
C LEU A 204 6.41 -21.66 21.97
N TRP A 205 5.70 -22.19 20.98
CA TRP A 205 6.27 -23.17 20.05
C TRP A 205 5.59 -23.10 18.67
N LEU A 206 6.21 -23.74 17.68
CA LEU A 206 5.63 -23.89 16.34
C LEU A 206 4.82 -25.18 16.22
N ASP A 207 3.64 -25.05 15.63
CA ASP A 207 2.72 -26.14 15.34
C ASP A 207 2.38 -26.16 13.85
N TYR A 208 2.08 -27.35 13.34
CA TYR A 208 1.82 -27.61 11.93
C TYR A 208 0.59 -28.49 11.82
N ASP A 209 -0.23 -28.25 10.81
CA ASP A 209 -1.32 -29.15 10.48
C ASP A 209 -1.01 -30.10 9.32
N SER A 210 -1.92 -31.04 9.06
CA SER A 210 -1.80 -32.00 7.97
C SER A 210 -1.77 -31.37 6.57
N GLY A 211 -2.14 -30.10 6.44
CA GLY A 211 -2.04 -29.30 5.21
C GLY A 211 -0.70 -28.57 5.07
N ASN A 212 0.29 -28.86 5.90
CA ASN A 212 1.59 -28.18 5.96
C ASN A 212 1.45 -26.67 6.26
N ARG A 213 0.38 -26.28 6.98
CA ARG A 213 0.18 -24.90 7.39
C ARG A 213 0.81 -24.67 8.77
N SER A 214 1.42 -23.50 8.93
CA SER A 214 2.24 -23.18 10.11
C SER A 214 1.51 -22.27 11.08
N PHE A 215 1.72 -22.52 12.36
CA PHE A 215 1.07 -21.82 13.47
C PHE A 215 2.09 -21.54 14.56
N VAL A 216 1.97 -20.39 15.22
CA VAL A 216 2.60 -20.14 16.51
C VAL A 216 1.58 -20.44 17.60
N VAL A 217 2.00 -21.21 18.60
CA VAL A 217 1.16 -21.52 19.76
C VAL A 217 1.76 -20.90 20.99
N ALA A 218 1.00 -20.01 21.63
CA ALA A 218 1.31 -19.46 22.94
C ALA A 218 0.46 -20.19 24.00
N GLU A 219 1.11 -20.71 25.02
CA GLU A 219 0.49 -21.18 26.25
C GLU A 219 0.67 -20.12 27.33
N MET A 220 -0.44 -19.74 27.96
CA MET A 220 -0.50 -18.67 28.96
C MET A 220 -1.27 -19.14 30.19
N THR A 221 -0.77 -18.83 31.38
CA THR A 221 -1.51 -18.98 32.64
C THR A 221 -2.34 -17.72 32.87
N VAL A 222 -3.64 -17.86 33.13
CA VAL A 222 -4.55 -16.76 33.47
C VAL A 222 -5.29 -17.08 34.75
N ALA A 223 -5.35 -16.13 35.69
CA ALA A 223 -5.99 -16.33 36.99
C ALA A 223 -7.51 -16.58 36.86
N ASP A 224 -8.17 -15.87 35.94
CA ASP A 224 -9.60 -15.96 35.71
C ASP A 224 -9.92 -16.57 34.35
N LYS A 225 -11.10 -17.17 34.23
CA LYS A 225 -11.61 -17.62 32.94
C LYS A 225 -11.69 -16.40 32.01
N PRO A 226 -10.97 -16.38 30.89
CA PRO A 226 -10.97 -15.22 30.02
C PRO A 226 -12.36 -15.05 29.40
N ALA A 227 -12.90 -13.84 29.56
CA ALA A 227 -14.18 -13.41 29.01
C ALA A 227 -13.94 -12.19 28.11
N GLY A 228 -14.67 -12.10 27.00
CA GLY A 228 -14.50 -11.04 26.00
C GLY A 228 -13.95 -11.55 24.66
N ASP A 229 -13.59 -10.62 23.78
CA ASP A 229 -12.95 -10.91 22.49
C ASP A 229 -11.45 -11.09 22.74
N ILE A 230 -11.02 -12.35 22.74
CA ILE A 230 -9.63 -12.72 22.99
C ILE A 230 -8.85 -12.58 21.67
N ASP A 231 -7.73 -11.86 21.72
CA ASP A 231 -6.77 -11.79 20.62
C ASP A 231 -5.33 -11.90 21.15
N LEU A 232 -4.43 -12.23 20.22
CA LEU A 232 -2.99 -12.29 20.43
C LEU A 232 -2.33 -11.59 19.27
N PHE A 233 -1.53 -10.58 19.59
CA PHE A 233 -0.66 -9.90 18.63
C PHE A 233 0.77 -10.36 18.89
N ILE A 234 1.43 -10.78 17.81
CA ILE A 234 2.78 -11.33 17.86
C ILE A 234 3.65 -10.43 16.99
N GLU A 235 4.74 -9.91 17.55
CA GLU A 235 5.70 -9.07 16.86
C GLU A 235 7.07 -9.77 16.83
N HIS A 236 7.70 -9.77 15.65
CA HIS A 236 9.02 -10.35 15.44
C HIS A 236 9.81 -9.54 14.40
N PRO A 237 11.15 -9.37 14.55
CA PRO A 237 11.98 -8.61 13.61
C PRO A 237 11.96 -9.12 12.16
N ALA A 238 11.65 -10.40 11.94
CA ALA A 238 11.56 -11.00 10.60
C ALA A 238 10.32 -10.56 9.78
N ALA A 239 9.57 -9.55 10.25
CA ALA A 239 8.37 -9.01 9.58
C ALA A 239 7.32 -10.07 9.21
N THR A 240 7.24 -11.15 10.00
CA THR A 240 6.25 -12.22 9.81
C THR A 240 4.88 -11.77 10.30
N VAL A 241 3.84 -12.05 9.52
CA VAL A 241 2.46 -11.68 9.88
C VAL A 241 1.71 -12.87 10.48
N PHE A 242 0.97 -12.59 11.56
CA PHE A 242 0.21 -13.59 12.31
C PHE A 242 -1.29 -13.25 12.30
N GLY A 243 -2.11 -14.21 11.91
CA GLY A 243 -3.57 -14.06 11.87
C GLY A 243 -4.24 -14.23 13.25
N LYS A 244 -5.57 -14.11 13.30
CA LYS A 244 -6.35 -14.23 14.55
C LYS A 244 -6.17 -15.62 15.18
N PRO A 245 -5.85 -15.72 16.49
CA PRO A 245 -5.65 -17.02 17.14
C PRO A 245 -6.95 -17.77 17.36
N ALA A 246 -6.91 -19.09 17.25
CA ALA A 246 -7.89 -19.93 17.92
C ALA A 246 -7.52 -20.10 19.39
N THR A 247 -8.55 -20.09 20.23
CA THR A 247 -8.39 -20.13 21.68
C THR A 247 -8.91 -21.45 22.23
N ALA A 248 -8.20 -22.03 23.19
CA ALA A 248 -8.63 -23.19 23.95
C ALA A 248 -8.25 -22.98 25.41
N HIS A 249 -9.23 -23.04 26.31
CA HIS A 249 -9.00 -22.89 27.75
C HIS A 249 -9.23 -24.24 28.44
N ASP A 250 -8.24 -24.70 29.19
CA ASP A 250 -8.37 -25.90 30.02
C ASP A 250 -8.80 -25.51 31.46
N PRO A 251 -10.06 -25.78 31.85
CA PRO A 251 -10.57 -25.41 33.17
C PRO A 251 -9.92 -26.18 34.32
N LYS A 252 -9.22 -27.30 34.07
CA LYS A 252 -8.54 -28.06 35.13
C LYS A 252 -7.18 -27.47 35.48
N THR A 253 -6.48 -26.93 34.48
CA THR A 253 -5.12 -26.40 34.64
C THR A 253 -5.08 -24.88 34.69
N GLY A 254 -6.17 -24.19 34.30
CA GLY A 254 -6.22 -22.73 34.20
C GLY A 254 -5.39 -22.18 33.03
N LYS A 255 -4.95 -23.05 32.12
CA LYS A 255 -4.11 -22.68 30.98
C LYS A 255 -4.96 -22.28 29.78
N LEU A 256 -4.58 -21.18 29.17
CA LEU A 256 -5.10 -20.70 27.89
C LEU A 256 -4.08 -21.00 26.80
N THR A 257 -4.50 -21.72 25.77
CA THR A 257 -3.73 -21.95 24.55
C THR A 257 -4.26 -21.06 23.43
N LEU A 258 -3.37 -20.30 22.82
CA LEU A 258 -3.64 -19.38 21.71
C LEU A 258 -2.84 -19.86 20.50
N ARG A 259 -3.54 -20.34 19.46
CA ARG A 259 -2.93 -20.87 18.24
C ARG A 259 -3.13 -19.89 17.10
N ALA A 260 -2.12 -19.08 16.81
CA ALA A 260 -2.13 -18.07 15.76
C ALA A 260 -1.58 -18.62 14.44
N PRO A 261 -2.29 -18.49 13.31
CA PRO A 261 -1.76 -18.86 12.01
C PRO A 261 -0.65 -17.93 11.54
N ILE A 262 0.34 -18.48 10.84
CA ILE A 262 1.41 -17.73 10.20
C ILE A 262 1.02 -17.50 8.73
N HIS A 263 0.89 -16.24 8.32
CA HIS A 263 0.62 -15.88 6.93
C HIS A 263 1.94 -15.80 6.16
N SER A 264 2.48 -16.96 5.77
CA SER A 264 3.71 -17.05 4.99
C SER A 264 3.61 -18.14 3.92
N THR A 265 4.20 -17.89 2.77
CA THR A 265 4.38 -18.87 1.69
C THR A 265 5.74 -19.57 1.76
N GLU A 266 6.54 -19.26 2.77
CA GLU A 266 7.90 -19.78 2.90
C GLU A 266 7.93 -21.22 3.41
N PRO A 267 8.96 -22.01 3.05
CA PRO A 267 9.15 -23.35 3.58
C PRO A 267 9.29 -23.32 5.09
N LEU A 268 8.88 -24.43 5.71
CA LEU A 268 8.76 -24.47 7.14
C LEU A 268 10.08 -24.27 7.89
N ASP A 269 11.13 -24.94 7.39
CA ASP A 269 12.47 -24.87 7.97
C ASP A 269 13.01 -23.43 8.00
N LYS A 270 12.60 -22.61 7.01
CA LYS A 270 12.97 -21.19 6.95
C LYS A 270 12.21 -20.37 7.99
N ILE A 271 10.89 -20.58 8.11
CA ILE A 271 10.07 -19.94 9.14
C ILE A 271 10.61 -20.27 10.54
N GLU A 272 10.97 -21.54 10.77
CA GLU A 272 11.54 -21.97 12.05
C GLU A 272 12.91 -21.33 12.31
N ALA A 273 13.80 -21.28 11.32
CA ALA A 273 15.10 -20.61 11.45
C ALA A 273 14.95 -19.11 11.74
N ASP A 274 14.05 -18.43 11.04
CA ASP A 274 13.83 -16.99 11.19
C ASP A 274 13.23 -16.67 12.56
N LEU A 275 12.20 -17.40 12.99
CA LEU A 275 11.53 -17.16 14.28
C LEU A 275 12.32 -17.67 15.49
N SER A 276 13.25 -18.60 15.31
CA SER A 276 14.14 -19.05 16.38
C SER A 276 15.22 -18.02 16.73
N ASN A 277 15.45 -17.04 15.84
CA ASN A 277 16.45 -16.01 16.04
C ASN A 277 15.88 -14.80 16.81
N GLY A 278 15.86 -14.91 18.13
CA GLY A 278 15.47 -13.83 19.03
C GLY A 278 14.29 -14.19 19.92
N THR A 279 13.55 -13.17 20.34
CA THR A 279 12.32 -13.32 21.14
C THR A 279 11.15 -12.72 20.40
N LEU A 280 10.00 -13.39 20.45
CA LEU A 280 8.74 -12.85 19.97
C LEU A 280 8.11 -12.02 21.08
N MET A 281 7.68 -10.80 20.74
CA MET A 281 6.90 -9.96 21.65
C MET A 281 5.42 -10.29 21.48
N LEU A 282 4.77 -10.60 22.59
CA LEU A 282 3.40 -11.10 22.64
C LEU A 282 2.54 -10.08 23.39
N THR A 283 1.50 -9.59 22.73
CA THR A 283 0.47 -8.75 23.36
C THR A 283 -0.84 -9.53 23.37
N TYR A 284 -1.25 -10.00 24.54
CA TYR A 284 -2.55 -10.61 24.77
C TYR A 284 -3.57 -9.54 25.15
N THR A 285 -4.80 -9.68 24.65
CA THR A 285 -5.93 -8.86 25.11
C THR A 285 -7.20 -9.70 25.21
N ASN A 286 -8.08 -9.35 26.15
CA ASN A 286 -9.45 -9.84 26.24
C ASN A 286 -10.50 -8.72 26.17
N GLY A 287 -10.08 -7.52 25.80
CA GLY A 287 -10.90 -6.30 25.76
C GLY A 287 -11.02 -5.56 27.11
N ALA A 288 -10.78 -6.22 28.24
CA ALA A 288 -10.76 -5.59 29.56
C ALA A 288 -9.34 -5.39 30.11
N GLN A 289 -8.44 -6.31 29.79
CA GLN A 289 -7.04 -6.32 30.19
C GLN A 289 -6.17 -6.63 28.98
N ALA A 290 -4.98 -6.04 28.97
CA ALA A 290 -3.94 -6.34 28.00
C ALA A 290 -2.63 -6.61 28.72
N VAL A 291 -1.93 -7.64 28.26
CA VAL A 291 -0.68 -8.11 28.87
C VAL A 291 0.36 -8.26 27.78
N GLU A 292 1.54 -7.69 28.01
CA GLU A 292 2.66 -7.75 27.08
C GLU A 292 3.84 -8.53 27.71
N GLY A 293 4.49 -9.37 26.92
CA GLY A 293 5.66 -10.13 27.36
C GLY A 293 6.46 -10.67 26.18
N SER A 294 7.74 -10.93 26.40
CA SER A 294 8.64 -11.45 25.37
C SER A 294 9.04 -12.89 25.68
N LEU A 295 8.93 -13.76 24.69
CA LEU A 295 9.25 -15.18 24.84
C LEU A 295 9.98 -15.72 23.61
N ALA A 296 11.00 -16.55 23.82
CA ALA A 296 11.67 -17.28 22.75
C ALA A 296 10.90 -18.55 22.39
N LEU A 297 11.07 -19.03 21.17
CA LEU A 297 10.54 -20.34 20.78
C LEU A 297 11.14 -21.46 21.64
N SER A 298 10.28 -22.37 22.06
CA SER A 298 10.63 -23.57 22.82
C SER A 298 10.27 -24.82 22.02
N PRO A 299 10.93 -25.97 22.27
CA PRO A 299 10.58 -27.22 21.62
C PRO A 299 9.10 -27.57 21.83
N ARG A 300 8.46 -28.10 20.79
CA ARG A 300 7.07 -28.54 20.85
C ARG A 300 6.87 -29.58 21.97
N PRO A 301 5.85 -29.45 22.83
CA PRO A 301 5.54 -30.46 23.86
C PRO A 301 5.19 -31.83 23.24
N SER A 302 5.79 -32.90 23.76
CA SER A 302 5.45 -34.29 23.40
C SER A 302 4.06 -34.62 23.94
N GLY A 303 3.02 -34.51 23.10
CA GLY A 303 1.62 -34.66 23.48
C GLY A 303 0.73 -33.47 23.13
N ALA A 304 1.27 -32.39 22.57
CA ALA A 304 0.45 -31.29 22.06
C ALA A 304 -0.38 -31.74 20.84
N GLU A 305 -1.68 -31.98 21.04
CA GLU A 305 -2.61 -32.27 19.95
C GLU A 305 -2.60 -31.15 18.90
N VAL A 306 -2.54 -31.54 17.63
CA VAL A 306 -2.75 -30.62 16.50
C VAL A 306 -4.22 -30.22 16.49
N LYS A 307 -4.56 -29.13 17.18
CA LYS A 307 -5.94 -28.62 17.23
C LYS A 307 -6.20 -27.71 16.04
N SER A 308 -6.97 -28.19 15.06
CA SER A 308 -7.38 -27.46 13.84
C SER A 308 -8.48 -26.40 14.10
N GLY A 309 -8.36 -25.63 15.19
CA GLY A 309 -9.34 -24.59 15.52
C GLY A 309 -9.08 -23.27 14.81
N ALA A 310 -7.80 -22.97 14.54
CA ALA A 310 -7.39 -21.72 13.89
C ALA A 310 -7.69 -21.82 12.40
N LYS A 311 -8.71 -21.06 11.97
CA LYS A 311 -9.00 -20.90 10.54
C LYS A 311 -7.91 -20.00 9.96
N ILE A 312 -6.89 -20.61 9.36
CA ILE A 312 -6.20 -19.95 8.25
C ILE A 312 -7.30 -19.74 7.24
N GLY A 313 -7.59 -18.48 6.86
CA GLY A 313 -8.63 -18.21 5.89
C GLY A 313 -8.47 -19.19 4.73
N ASP A 314 -9.38 -20.17 4.62
CA ASP A 314 -9.36 -21.22 3.59
C ASP A 314 -9.61 -20.64 2.17
N LYS A 315 -9.45 -19.32 2.02
CA LYS A 315 -9.62 -18.56 0.78
C LYS A 315 -8.29 -18.11 0.16
N ILE A 316 -7.20 -18.82 0.43
CA ILE A 316 -5.99 -18.74 -0.42
C ILE A 316 -6.18 -19.58 -1.70
N VAL A 317 -7.24 -20.40 -1.80
CA VAL A 317 -7.48 -21.26 -2.98
C VAL A 317 -8.92 -21.25 -3.50
N THR A 318 -9.87 -20.58 -2.83
CA THR A 318 -11.16 -20.32 -3.49
C THR A 318 -10.96 -19.15 -4.44
N PHE A 319 -10.63 -19.48 -5.69
CA PHE A 319 -10.82 -18.59 -6.83
C PHE A 319 -12.27 -18.10 -6.79
N ASP A 320 -12.50 -16.96 -6.15
CA ASP A 320 -13.79 -16.31 -6.24
C ASP A 320 -13.94 -15.95 -7.71
N TYR A 321 -14.79 -16.69 -8.41
CA TYR A 321 -15.05 -16.53 -9.83
C TYR A 321 -15.42 -15.08 -10.15
N LYS A 322 -15.92 -14.32 -9.17
CA LYS A 322 -16.19 -12.88 -9.28
C LYS A 322 -14.93 -12.06 -9.54
N ILE A 323 -13.80 -12.39 -8.90
CA ILE A 323 -12.52 -11.70 -9.11
C ILE A 323 -11.98 -12.01 -10.51
N LEU A 324 -12.06 -13.27 -10.95
CA LEU A 324 -11.66 -13.66 -12.31
C LEU A 324 -12.55 -13.01 -13.38
N LEU A 325 -13.86 -12.94 -13.12
CA LEU A 325 -14.81 -12.23 -13.98
C LEU A 325 -14.52 -10.73 -14.01
N LEU A 326 -14.19 -10.11 -12.88
CA LEU A 326 -13.82 -8.70 -12.80
C LEU A 326 -12.48 -8.43 -13.51
N ALA A 327 -11.50 -9.34 -13.42
CA ALA A 327 -10.24 -9.26 -14.16
C ALA A 327 -10.48 -9.36 -15.68
N LEU A 328 -11.33 -10.29 -16.11
CA LEU A 328 -11.73 -10.41 -17.52
C LEU A 328 -12.44 -9.14 -18.02
N LEU A 329 -13.40 -8.62 -17.24
CA LEU A 329 -14.11 -7.38 -17.55
C LEU A 329 -13.16 -6.18 -17.55
N GLY A 330 -12.23 -6.11 -16.61
CA GLY A 330 -11.19 -5.08 -16.55
C GLY A 330 -10.35 -5.07 -17.82
N GLY A 331 -9.92 -6.25 -18.28
CA GLY A 331 -9.19 -6.43 -19.54
C GLY A 331 -9.98 -5.95 -20.75
N LEU A 332 -11.29 -6.26 -20.78
CA LEU A 332 -12.19 -5.78 -21.83
C LEU A 332 -12.33 -4.26 -21.80
N VAL A 333 -12.45 -3.65 -20.62
CA VAL A 333 -12.52 -2.20 -20.44
C VAL A 333 -11.25 -1.49 -20.93
N LEU A 334 -10.07 -2.13 -20.83
CA LEU A 334 -8.81 -1.55 -21.34
C LEU A 334 -8.89 -1.23 -22.85
N ASN A 335 -9.70 -1.96 -23.62
CA ASN A 335 -9.91 -1.69 -25.04
C ASN A 335 -10.68 -0.38 -25.31
N LEU A 336 -11.45 0.10 -24.33
CA LEU A 336 -12.21 1.36 -24.42
C LEU A 336 -11.38 2.59 -24.06
N MET A 337 -10.13 2.41 -23.62
CA MET A 337 -9.27 3.51 -23.26
C MET A 337 -8.67 4.21 -24.49
N PRO A 338 -8.55 5.55 -24.48
CA PRO A 338 -8.22 6.35 -25.66
C PRO A 338 -6.85 6.02 -26.27
N CYS A 339 -5.91 5.42 -25.54
CA CYS A 339 -4.60 5.04 -26.08
C CYS A 339 -4.59 3.67 -26.78
N VAL A 340 -5.63 2.84 -26.63
CA VAL A 340 -5.74 1.51 -27.27
C VAL A 340 -6.54 1.58 -28.57
N LEU A 341 -7.46 2.55 -28.68
CA LEU A 341 -8.26 2.82 -29.88
C LEU A 341 -7.44 2.94 -31.19
N PRO A 342 -6.24 3.57 -31.22
CA PRO A 342 -5.44 3.68 -32.44
C PRO A 342 -4.99 2.31 -32.99
N VAL A 343 -4.65 1.37 -32.11
CA VAL A 343 -4.18 0.04 -32.51
C VAL A 343 -5.35 -0.82 -32.99
N LEU A 344 -6.51 -0.72 -32.33
CA LEU A 344 -7.74 -1.39 -32.74
C LEU A 344 -8.15 -0.97 -34.17
N SER A 345 -8.03 0.33 -34.47
CA SER A 345 -8.32 0.93 -35.78
C SER A 345 -7.43 0.34 -36.89
N LEU A 346 -6.13 0.22 -36.64
CA LEU A 346 -5.17 -0.39 -37.58
C LEU A 346 -5.45 -1.88 -37.79
N LYS A 347 -5.91 -2.59 -36.75
CA LYS A 347 -6.27 -4.01 -36.82
C LYS A 347 -7.54 -4.23 -37.66
N ILE A 348 -8.56 -3.37 -37.51
CA ILE A 348 -9.77 -3.41 -38.35
C ILE A 348 -9.41 -3.15 -39.82
N LEU A 349 -8.54 -2.17 -40.09
CA LEU A 349 -8.07 -1.89 -41.45
C LEU A 349 -7.29 -3.06 -42.05
N SER A 350 -6.49 -3.78 -41.23
CA SER A 350 -5.85 -5.03 -41.64
C SER A 350 -6.88 -6.11 -41.98
N VAL A 351 -7.94 -6.30 -41.20
CA VAL A 351 -9.01 -7.28 -41.54
C VAL A 351 -9.73 -6.93 -42.83
N VAL A 352 -10.05 -5.64 -43.01
CA VAL A 352 -10.73 -5.14 -44.21
C VAL A 352 -9.82 -5.26 -45.45
N SER A 353 -8.50 -5.17 -45.30
CA SER A 353 -7.55 -5.36 -46.40
C SER A 353 -7.41 -6.82 -46.85
N HIS A 354 -7.80 -7.80 -46.04
CA HIS A 354 -7.82 -9.23 -46.42
C HIS A 354 -9.10 -9.62 -47.17
N GLY A 355 -9.68 -8.69 -47.94
CA GLY A 355 -10.96 -8.80 -48.65
C GLY A 355 -11.07 -9.99 -49.62
N GLY A 356 -11.29 -11.20 -49.08
CA GLY A 356 -11.81 -12.37 -49.80
C GLY A 356 -10.79 -13.35 -50.39
N LYS A 357 -9.47 -13.20 -50.18
CA LYS A 357 -8.45 -14.09 -50.79
C LYS A 357 -7.81 -15.11 -49.85
N ASP A 358 -7.89 -14.94 -48.54
CA ASP A 358 -7.23 -15.82 -47.56
C ASP A 358 -8.19 -16.79 -46.87
N SER A 359 -7.72 -18.01 -46.59
CA SER A 359 -8.53 -19.00 -45.87
C SER A 359 -8.81 -18.54 -44.43
N ARG A 360 -10.00 -18.84 -43.90
CA ARG A 360 -10.37 -18.61 -42.49
C ARG A 360 -9.30 -19.06 -41.49
N GLY A 361 -8.54 -20.11 -41.83
CA GLY A 361 -7.48 -20.64 -40.98
C GLY A 361 -6.24 -19.74 -40.87
N VAL A 362 -5.89 -18.99 -41.91
CA VAL A 362 -4.73 -18.07 -41.88
C VAL A 362 -5.06 -16.83 -41.05
N ILE A 363 -6.26 -16.29 -41.22
CA ILE A 363 -6.78 -15.17 -40.43
C ILE A 363 -6.80 -15.53 -38.94
N PHE A 364 -7.36 -16.69 -38.58
CA PHE A 364 -7.41 -17.14 -37.17
C PHE A 364 -6.02 -17.34 -36.55
N LYS A 365 -5.05 -17.88 -37.31
CA LYS A 365 -3.65 -18.03 -36.85
C LYS A 365 -3.01 -16.68 -36.56
N ASN A 366 -3.25 -15.67 -37.40
CA ASN A 366 -2.71 -14.33 -37.22
C ASN A 366 -3.32 -13.63 -35.97
N PHE A 367 -4.61 -13.83 -35.71
CA PHE A 367 -5.25 -13.36 -34.48
C PHE A 367 -4.74 -14.06 -33.23
N MET A 368 -4.59 -15.38 -33.27
CA MET A 368 -4.02 -16.15 -32.16
C MET A 368 -2.57 -15.75 -31.85
N ALA A 369 -1.78 -15.41 -32.88
CA ALA A 369 -0.43 -14.91 -32.69
C ALA A 369 -0.42 -13.56 -31.94
N SER A 370 -1.34 -12.66 -32.28
CA SER A 370 -1.52 -11.38 -31.58
C SER A 370 -2.00 -11.57 -30.13
N ALA A 371 -2.95 -12.46 -29.88
CA ALA A 371 -3.41 -12.82 -28.54
C ALA A 371 -2.29 -13.44 -27.69
N ALA A 372 -1.46 -14.31 -28.29
CA ALA A 372 -0.29 -14.88 -27.64
C ALA A 372 0.75 -13.81 -27.26
N GLY A 373 0.92 -12.78 -28.10
CA GLY A 373 1.79 -11.63 -27.79
C GLY A 373 1.31 -10.86 -26.56
N ILE A 374 0.00 -10.61 -26.45
CA ILE A 374 -0.62 -9.94 -25.31
C ILE A 374 -0.42 -10.76 -24.02
N LEU A 375 -0.77 -12.05 -24.05
CA LEU A 375 -0.64 -12.93 -22.90
C LEU A 375 0.82 -13.06 -22.43
N PHE A 376 1.75 -13.19 -23.38
CA PHE A 376 3.17 -13.25 -23.08
C PHE A 376 3.66 -11.98 -22.39
N SER A 377 3.24 -10.79 -22.84
CA SER A 377 3.58 -9.53 -22.17
C SER A 377 3.04 -9.46 -20.75
N PHE A 378 1.78 -9.85 -20.51
CA PHE A 378 1.22 -9.89 -19.16
C PHE A 378 1.92 -10.91 -18.25
N TRP A 379 2.28 -12.08 -18.77
CA TRP A 379 3.07 -13.07 -18.03
C TRP A 379 4.49 -12.61 -17.72
N LEU A 380 5.12 -11.87 -18.64
CA LEU A 380 6.42 -11.29 -18.41
C LEU A 380 6.37 -10.24 -17.29
N ILE A 381 5.36 -9.38 -17.29
CA ILE A 381 5.13 -8.42 -16.19
C ILE A 381 4.86 -9.17 -14.87
N ALA A 382 3.98 -10.18 -14.87
CA ALA A 382 3.70 -11.01 -13.70
C ALA A 382 4.97 -11.70 -13.15
N GLY A 383 5.80 -12.25 -14.03
CA GLY A 383 7.07 -12.89 -13.66
C GLY A 383 8.05 -11.92 -13.03
N VAL A 384 8.18 -10.70 -13.58
CA VAL A 384 9.00 -9.63 -12.98
C VAL A 384 8.47 -9.24 -11.60
N LEU A 385 7.15 -9.10 -11.44
CA LEU A 385 6.54 -8.78 -10.15
C LEU A 385 6.77 -9.88 -9.10
N VAL A 386 6.64 -11.15 -9.48
CA VAL A 386 6.92 -12.29 -8.59
C VAL A 386 8.40 -12.34 -8.19
N ALA A 387 9.31 -12.14 -9.14
CA ALA A 387 10.74 -12.10 -8.86
C ALA A 387 11.10 -10.96 -7.89
N LEU A 388 10.55 -9.77 -8.11
CA LEU A 388 10.75 -8.63 -7.22
C LEU A 388 10.14 -8.86 -5.83
N LYS A 389 8.95 -9.46 -5.75
CA LYS A 389 8.34 -9.87 -4.48
C LYS A 389 9.24 -10.84 -3.70
N SER A 390 9.89 -11.79 -4.38
CA SER A 390 10.82 -12.71 -3.74
C SER A 390 12.10 -12.06 -3.22
N ALA A 391 12.42 -10.86 -3.69
CA ALA A 391 13.57 -10.07 -3.23
C ALA A 391 13.26 -9.22 -1.98
N GLY A 392 12.02 -9.23 -1.46
CA GLY A 392 11.67 -8.62 -0.17
C GLY A 392 11.48 -7.09 -0.20
N GLU A 393 11.52 -6.43 -1.36
CA GLU A 393 11.15 -5.01 -1.43
C GLU A 393 9.63 -4.85 -1.51
N THR A 394 9.07 -4.07 -0.58
CA THR A 394 7.68 -3.63 -0.59
C THR A 394 7.47 -2.61 -1.70
N ILE A 395 7.27 -3.11 -2.93
CA ILE A 395 7.05 -2.26 -4.09
C ILE A 395 5.64 -1.65 -4.01
N GLY A 396 5.59 -0.37 -3.65
CA GLY A 396 4.41 0.47 -3.85
C GLY A 396 4.18 0.71 -5.33
N TRP A 397 3.50 -0.22 -6.00
CA TRP A 397 3.08 -0.07 -7.38
C TRP A 397 2.16 1.15 -7.48
N GLY A 398 2.59 2.20 -8.20
CA GLY A 398 1.83 3.44 -8.37
C GLY A 398 2.45 4.68 -7.74
N ILE A 399 3.49 4.57 -6.90
CA ILE A 399 4.21 5.74 -6.33
C ILE A 399 4.79 6.63 -7.44
N GLN A 400 5.10 6.05 -8.61
CA GLN A 400 5.56 6.79 -9.78
C GLN A 400 4.57 7.86 -10.27
N PHE A 401 3.25 7.65 -10.10
CA PHE A 401 2.23 8.63 -10.49
C PHE A 401 2.11 9.81 -9.54
N GLN A 402 2.75 9.75 -8.36
CA GLN A 402 2.85 10.89 -7.45
C GLN A 402 4.01 11.82 -7.85
N HIS A 403 4.96 11.35 -8.66
CA HIS A 403 6.12 12.15 -9.06
C HIS A 403 5.77 13.09 -10.23
N PRO A 404 5.88 14.43 -10.07
CA PRO A 404 5.47 15.38 -11.09
C PRO A 404 6.26 15.24 -12.40
N GLY A 405 7.54 14.84 -12.33
CA GLY A 405 8.37 14.60 -13.52
C GLY A 405 7.91 13.41 -14.35
N PHE A 406 7.38 12.35 -13.70
CA PHE A 406 6.88 11.17 -14.41
C PHE A 406 5.56 11.50 -15.12
N LEU A 407 4.66 12.23 -14.46
CA LEU A 407 3.43 12.73 -15.07
C LEU A 407 3.71 13.67 -16.26
N ALA A 408 4.70 14.54 -16.16
CA ALA A 408 5.11 15.42 -17.26
C ALA A 408 5.61 14.60 -18.47
N PHE A 409 6.46 13.60 -18.24
CA PHE A 409 6.91 12.68 -19.29
C PHE A 409 5.74 11.94 -19.95
N LEU A 410 4.84 11.36 -19.15
CA LEU A 410 3.66 10.65 -19.64
C LEU A 410 2.76 11.55 -20.51
N THR A 411 2.56 12.79 -20.06
CA THR A 411 1.75 13.79 -20.76
C THR A 411 2.33 14.11 -22.13
N ILE A 412 3.65 14.27 -22.24
CA ILE A 412 4.35 14.50 -23.51
C ILE A 412 4.16 13.31 -24.46
N VAL A 413 4.31 12.08 -23.97
CA VAL A 413 4.13 10.86 -24.79
C VAL A 413 2.70 10.76 -25.33
N VAL A 414 1.69 10.94 -24.46
CA VAL A 414 0.27 10.87 -24.86
C VAL A 414 -0.09 12.00 -25.83
N LEU A 415 0.39 13.23 -25.60
CA LEU A 415 0.22 14.35 -26.54
C LEU A 415 0.86 14.06 -27.90
N GLY A 416 2.03 13.44 -27.92
CA GLY A 416 2.70 13.02 -29.17
C GLY A 416 1.86 12.03 -29.97
N PHE A 417 1.28 11.02 -29.30
CA PHE A 417 0.37 10.07 -29.95
C PHE A 417 -0.94 10.71 -30.42
N ALA A 418 -1.51 11.62 -29.63
CA ALA A 418 -2.69 12.37 -30.02
C ALA A 418 -2.43 13.24 -31.27
N ALA A 419 -1.28 13.93 -31.33
CA ALA A 419 -0.86 14.70 -32.49
C ALA A 419 -0.65 13.83 -33.75
N ASN A 420 -0.11 12.61 -33.60
CA ASN A 420 -0.01 11.63 -34.67
C ASN A 420 -1.39 11.18 -35.18
N MET A 421 -2.36 10.95 -34.29
CA MET A 421 -3.75 10.62 -34.67
C MET A 421 -4.49 11.78 -35.36
N TRP A 422 -4.18 13.03 -35.01
CA TRP A 422 -4.66 14.22 -35.71
C TRP A 422 -4.00 14.44 -37.09
N GLY A 423 -3.03 13.60 -37.46
CA GLY A 423 -2.32 13.70 -38.73
C GLY A 423 -1.38 14.90 -38.80
N LEU A 424 -0.97 15.48 -37.66
CA LEU A 424 0.01 16.58 -37.63
C LEU A 424 1.42 16.08 -37.98
N PHE A 425 1.73 14.82 -37.67
CA PHE A 425 2.97 14.13 -37.99
C PHE A 425 2.68 12.66 -38.24
N GLU A 426 3.21 12.08 -39.32
CA GLU A 426 3.27 10.63 -39.50
C GLU A 426 4.59 10.16 -38.87
N ILE A 427 4.55 9.31 -37.85
CA ILE A 427 5.76 8.66 -37.34
C ILE A 427 6.07 7.50 -38.31
N PRO A 428 7.06 7.61 -39.22
CA PRO A 428 7.46 6.46 -40.01
C PRO A 428 8.05 5.42 -39.06
N LEU A 429 7.56 4.18 -39.12
CA LEU A 429 8.11 3.08 -38.34
C LEU A 429 9.64 3.04 -38.51
N PRO A 430 10.41 2.92 -37.41
CA PRO A 430 11.86 2.82 -37.48
C PRO A 430 12.25 1.73 -38.49
N ARG A 431 13.15 2.03 -39.44
CA ARG A 431 13.49 1.15 -40.57
C ARG A 431 13.90 -0.28 -40.16
N PHE A 432 14.40 -0.46 -38.93
CA PHE A 432 14.71 -1.77 -38.35
C PHE A 432 13.47 -2.63 -38.09
N ILE A 433 12.38 -2.02 -37.59
CA ILE A 433 11.07 -2.67 -37.34
C ILE A 433 10.36 -2.89 -38.67
N ALA A 434 10.34 -1.86 -39.54
CA ALA A 434 9.75 -1.98 -40.87
C ALA A 434 10.39 -3.14 -41.67
N ARG A 435 11.72 -3.32 -41.58
CA ARG A 435 12.46 -4.40 -42.27
C ARG A 435 12.25 -5.81 -41.70
N HIS A 436 11.86 -5.94 -40.43
CA HIS A 436 11.49 -7.24 -39.84
C HIS A 436 9.98 -7.51 -39.88
N ALA A 437 9.16 -6.46 -40.06
CA ALA A 437 7.72 -6.53 -40.24
C ALA A 437 7.30 -6.64 -41.73
N THR A 438 8.20 -6.37 -42.68
CA THR A 438 7.98 -6.61 -44.13
C THR A 438 8.87 -7.75 -44.64
N PRO A 439 8.28 -8.90 -45.03
CA PRO A 439 9.02 -9.97 -45.70
C PRO A 439 9.16 -9.70 -47.21
N LYS A 440 10.03 -10.51 -47.84
CA LYS A 440 10.48 -10.50 -49.25
C LYS A 440 9.40 -10.63 -50.35
N SER A 441 8.11 -10.60 -50.03
CA SER A 441 7.03 -10.76 -50.99
C SER A 441 5.74 -10.16 -50.41
N ALA A 442 5.06 -9.35 -51.22
CA ALA A 442 4.04 -8.38 -50.81
C ALA A 442 2.68 -8.97 -50.34
N ASP A 443 2.58 -10.26 -49.99
CA ASP A 443 1.26 -10.92 -49.80
C ASP A 443 1.08 -11.77 -48.53
N GLU A 444 2.02 -11.88 -47.58
CA GLU A 444 1.68 -12.47 -46.26
C GLU A 444 2.40 -11.78 -45.07
N PRO A 445 1.67 -11.20 -44.11
CA PRO A 445 2.26 -10.76 -42.85
C PRO A 445 2.74 -11.99 -42.05
N THR A 446 3.98 -11.95 -41.54
CA THR A 446 4.54 -13.07 -40.77
C THR A 446 3.87 -13.19 -39.40
N LEU A 447 3.67 -14.44 -38.95
CA LEU A 447 3.10 -14.77 -37.63
C LEU A 447 3.82 -14.02 -36.48
N ALA A 448 5.14 -13.82 -36.61
CA ALA A 448 5.96 -13.07 -35.66
C ALA A 448 5.63 -11.56 -35.63
N GLY A 449 5.26 -10.97 -36.77
CA GLY A 449 4.81 -9.58 -36.86
C GLY A 449 3.55 -9.36 -36.02
N HIS A 450 2.55 -10.23 -36.17
CA HIS A 450 1.31 -10.17 -35.38
C HIS A 450 1.54 -10.37 -33.87
N PHE A 451 2.46 -11.26 -33.49
CA PHE A 451 2.87 -11.44 -32.10
C PHE A 451 3.48 -10.15 -31.51
N LEU A 452 4.43 -9.54 -32.22
CA LEU A 452 5.07 -8.31 -31.78
C LEU A 452 4.07 -7.15 -31.70
N THR A 453 3.13 -7.05 -32.65
CA THR A 453 2.06 -6.04 -32.59
C THR A 453 1.22 -6.20 -31.33
N GLY A 454 0.90 -7.43 -30.90
CA GLY A 454 0.21 -7.69 -29.63
C GLY A 454 1.02 -7.27 -28.39
N ALA A 455 2.32 -7.55 -28.39
CA ALA A 455 3.21 -7.13 -27.30
C ALA A 455 3.35 -5.60 -27.22
N PHE A 456 3.51 -4.92 -28.36
CA PHE A 456 3.56 -3.46 -28.44
C PHE A 456 2.23 -2.81 -28.02
N ALA A 457 1.09 -3.40 -28.37
CA ALA A 457 -0.22 -2.93 -27.94
C ALA A 457 -0.32 -2.90 -26.41
N THR A 458 0.17 -3.96 -25.75
CA THR A 458 0.19 -4.06 -24.28
C THR A 458 1.11 -2.98 -23.67
N LEU A 459 2.30 -2.78 -24.24
CA LEU A 459 3.24 -1.75 -23.77
C LEU A 459 2.65 -0.34 -23.88
N LEU A 460 1.98 -0.03 -24.99
CA LEU A 460 1.36 1.27 -25.24
C LEU A 460 0.07 1.49 -24.44
N ALA A 461 -0.60 0.43 -24.00
CA ALA A 461 -1.77 0.51 -23.13
C ALA A 461 -1.38 0.88 -21.68
N THR A 462 -0.25 0.35 -21.19
CA THR A 462 0.22 0.52 -19.80
C THR A 462 0.11 1.96 -19.25
N PRO A 463 0.52 3.03 -19.99
CA PRO A 463 0.43 4.42 -19.56
C PRO A 463 -0.98 4.89 -19.16
N CYS A 464 -2.01 4.56 -19.94
CA CYS A 464 -3.36 5.05 -19.72
C CYS A 464 -4.18 4.14 -18.80
N THR A 465 -3.80 2.87 -18.70
CA THR A 465 -4.47 1.88 -17.88
C THR A 465 -3.93 1.85 -16.45
N ALA A 466 -2.83 2.55 -16.17
CA ALA A 466 -2.12 2.42 -14.92
C ALA A 466 -2.96 2.67 -13.64
N PRO A 467 -3.87 3.66 -13.56
CA PRO A 467 -4.70 3.84 -12.36
C PRO A 467 -5.58 2.61 -12.05
N PHE A 468 -6.10 1.94 -13.08
CA PHE A 468 -6.95 0.75 -12.93
C PHE A 468 -6.14 -0.53 -12.78
N LEU A 469 -5.02 -0.63 -13.50
CA LEU A 469 -4.09 -1.74 -13.38
C LEU A 469 -3.45 -1.75 -11.98
N GLY A 470 -3.31 -0.59 -11.32
CA GLY A 470 -2.64 -0.50 -10.03
C GLY A 470 -3.38 -1.05 -8.85
N THR A 471 -4.69 -0.88 -8.81
CA THR A 471 -5.51 -1.54 -7.80
C THR A 471 -5.49 -3.06 -7.99
N ALA A 472 -5.51 -3.53 -9.25
CA ALA A 472 -5.42 -4.96 -9.56
C ALA A 472 -4.05 -5.56 -9.21
N VAL A 473 -2.96 -4.84 -9.50
CA VAL A 473 -1.60 -5.25 -9.17
C VAL A 473 -1.37 -5.21 -7.66
N GLY A 474 -1.81 -4.16 -6.95
CA GLY A 474 -1.70 -4.08 -5.51
C GLY A 474 -2.42 -5.23 -4.80
N PHE A 475 -3.64 -5.55 -5.24
CA PHE A 475 -4.36 -6.73 -4.76
C PHE A 475 -3.63 -8.04 -5.09
N ALA A 476 -3.09 -8.19 -6.31
CA ALA A 476 -2.35 -9.38 -6.70
C ALA A 476 -1.04 -9.53 -5.90
N LEU A 477 -0.36 -8.43 -5.56
CA LEU A 477 0.85 -8.45 -4.74
C LEU A 477 0.58 -8.84 -3.28
N ALA A 478 -0.63 -8.64 -2.77
CA ALA A 478 -1.05 -9.17 -1.46
C ALA A 478 -1.28 -10.71 -1.48
N ARG A 479 -1.25 -11.32 -2.67
CA ARG A 479 -1.60 -12.73 -2.92
C ARG A 479 -0.37 -13.57 -3.34
N GLY A 480 -0.54 -14.88 -3.46
CA GLY A 480 0.52 -15.84 -3.82
C GLY A 480 0.91 -15.76 -5.30
N ALA A 481 2.08 -16.31 -5.66
CA ALA A 481 2.61 -16.27 -7.04
C ALA A 481 1.63 -16.85 -8.07
N VAL A 482 0.94 -17.96 -7.73
CA VAL A 482 -0.05 -18.60 -8.61
C VAL A 482 -1.27 -17.70 -8.85
N GLU A 483 -1.72 -16.96 -7.84
CA GLU A 483 -2.85 -16.03 -7.94
C GLU A 483 -2.50 -14.84 -8.84
N ILE A 484 -1.27 -14.30 -8.73
CA ILE A 484 -0.76 -13.24 -9.63
C ILE A 484 -0.84 -13.70 -11.09
N PHE A 485 -0.25 -14.84 -11.43
CA PHE A 485 -0.29 -15.36 -12.80
C PHE A 485 -1.72 -15.59 -13.30
N THR A 486 -2.62 -16.05 -12.43
CA THR A 486 -4.01 -16.30 -12.80
C THR A 486 -4.73 -14.98 -13.12
N ILE A 487 -4.64 -13.97 -12.26
CA ILE A 487 -5.28 -12.66 -12.47
C ILE A 487 -4.77 -12.02 -13.77
N PHE A 488 -3.45 -12.00 -13.98
CA PHE A 488 -2.83 -11.46 -15.18
C PHE A 488 -3.22 -12.21 -16.46
N THR A 489 -3.45 -13.52 -16.36
CA THR A 489 -3.95 -14.32 -17.49
C THR A 489 -5.37 -13.91 -17.85
N PHE A 490 -6.28 -13.79 -16.88
CA PHE A 490 -7.67 -13.36 -17.14
C PHE A 490 -7.75 -11.93 -17.66
N LEU A 491 -6.92 -11.03 -17.13
CA LEU A 491 -6.80 -9.66 -17.62
C LEU A 491 -6.30 -9.60 -19.07
N GLY A 492 -5.26 -10.37 -19.39
CA GLY A 492 -4.74 -10.49 -20.75
C GLY A 492 -5.73 -11.14 -21.72
N LEU A 493 -6.49 -12.14 -21.27
CA LEU A 493 -7.59 -12.73 -22.03
C LEU A 493 -8.69 -11.71 -22.31
N GLY A 494 -9.03 -10.87 -21.34
CA GLY A 494 -10.01 -9.79 -21.51
C GLY A 494 -9.56 -8.76 -22.54
N LEU A 495 -8.27 -8.38 -22.53
CA LEU A 495 -7.70 -7.48 -23.53
C LEU A 495 -7.67 -8.12 -24.93
N ALA A 496 -7.37 -9.42 -25.02
CA ALA A 496 -7.25 -10.15 -26.28
C ALA A 496 -8.59 -10.67 -26.86
N LEU A 497 -9.72 -10.49 -26.14
CA LEU A 497 -11.03 -10.98 -26.53
C LEU A 497 -11.60 -10.30 -27.79
N PRO A 498 -11.50 -8.96 -27.96
CA PRO A 498 -11.89 -8.26 -29.18
C PRO A 498 -10.86 -8.44 -30.30
#